data_AF-A0A357D0S1-F1
#
_entry.id   AF-A0A357D0S1-F1
#
_cell.length_a   1.000
_cell.length_b   1.000
_cell.length_c   1.000
_cell.angle_alpha   90.00
_cell.angle_beta   90.00
_cell.angle_gamma   90.00
#
_symmetry.space_group_name_H-M   'P 1'
#
loop_
_entity.id
_entity.type
_entity.pdbx_description
1 polymer ?
#
loop_
_entity_poly.entity_id
_entity_poly.type
_entity_poly.pdbx_seq_one_letter_code
_entity_poly.pdbx_strand_id
1 'polypeptide(L)'
;MDNAVYYIWLQTVCGMCNSIYQQLFERFSTARAIYECEDFSFIKGKYACLEKLEKKDLSVSFEIYKKCRNNGITILTYHDRIFPDSLRRIHTPPPVLYCKGEIRNFNNEVCIAVVGTRRMTEFGGAVAEEFAYSFAKCGAVVVSGCAKGIDTAAHNGALRAGKFTVAVLGTPIDTIYPKENEKLFFILYEKGLVISEMYPGCQSTRADFPNRNRII
;
A
#
# COMPACT_ATOMS: atom_id res chain seq x y z
N MET A 1 17.90 7.76 -14.36
CA MET A 1 17.36 7.55 -13.00
C MET A 1 16.03 6.86 -13.15
N ASP A 2 15.75 5.84 -12.34
CA ASP A 2 14.47 5.11 -12.39
C ASP A 2 13.31 6.07 -12.07
N ASN A 3 12.20 5.97 -12.81
CA ASN A 3 11.02 6.81 -12.59
C ASN A 3 10.47 6.69 -11.17
N ALA A 4 10.65 5.52 -10.52
CA ALA A 4 10.23 5.27 -9.15
C ALA A 4 10.77 6.31 -8.14
N VAL A 5 11.98 6.84 -8.36
CA VAL A 5 12.60 7.84 -7.47
C VAL A 5 11.75 9.12 -7.38
N TYR A 6 11.13 9.54 -8.48
CA TYR A 6 10.27 10.72 -8.51
C TYR A 6 8.94 10.49 -7.77
N TYR A 7 8.39 9.27 -7.79
CA TYR A 7 7.20 8.96 -6.99
C TYR A 7 7.49 8.92 -5.49
N ILE A 8 8.64 8.37 -5.10
CA ILE A 8 9.11 8.41 -3.72
C ILE A 8 9.32 9.86 -3.28
N TRP A 9 9.99 10.67 -4.10
CA TRP A 9 10.16 12.10 -3.84
C TRP A 9 8.82 12.80 -3.63
N LEU A 10 7.90 12.60 -4.57
CA LEU A 10 6.56 13.19 -4.53
C LEU A 10 5.84 12.81 -3.22
N GLN A 11 5.92 11.54 -2.81
CA GLN A 11 5.39 11.09 -1.53
C GLN A 11 6.09 11.75 -0.32
N THR A 12 7.41 11.85 -0.30
CA THR A 12 8.16 12.46 0.81
C THR A 12 7.86 13.95 0.98
N VAL A 13 7.50 14.63 -0.12
CA VAL A 13 7.16 16.05 -0.14
C VAL A 13 5.70 16.28 0.24
N CYS A 14 4.78 15.55 -0.40
CA CYS A 14 3.34 15.77 -0.25
C CYS A 14 2.71 14.98 0.91
N GLY A 15 3.40 13.97 1.42
CA GLY A 15 2.89 13.08 2.47
C GLY A 15 1.88 12.05 1.95
N MET A 16 1.49 11.10 2.79
CA MET A 16 0.45 10.13 2.44
C MET A 16 -0.94 10.76 2.50
N CYS A 17 -1.93 10.13 1.86
CA CYS A 17 -3.34 10.52 1.96
C CYS A 17 -3.64 11.98 1.58
N ASN A 18 -2.84 12.59 0.70
CA ASN A 18 -3.02 13.98 0.30
C ASN A 18 -3.90 14.07 -0.96
N SER A 19 -4.94 14.91 -0.94
CA SER A 19 -5.83 15.09 -2.10
C SER A 19 -5.17 15.80 -3.28
N ILE A 20 -4.00 16.43 -3.06
CA ILE A 20 -3.20 17.04 -4.14
C ILE A 20 -2.88 16.04 -5.27
N TYR A 21 -2.76 14.74 -4.94
CA TYR A 21 -2.42 13.71 -5.92
C TYR A 21 -3.44 13.59 -7.04
N GLN A 22 -4.74 13.85 -6.78
CA GLN A 22 -5.75 13.81 -7.84
C GLN A 22 -5.46 14.88 -8.90
N GLN A 23 -5.26 16.12 -8.47
CA GLN A 23 -4.99 17.24 -9.38
C GLN A 23 -3.67 17.06 -10.14
N LEU A 24 -2.66 16.49 -9.48
CA LEU A 24 -1.37 16.20 -10.10
C LEU A 24 -1.48 15.07 -11.15
N PHE A 25 -2.14 13.95 -10.84
CA PHE A 25 -2.23 12.82 -11.75
C PHE A 25 -3.27 12.99 -12.86
N GLU A 26 -4.23 13.89 -12.71
CA GLU A 26 -5.11 14.34 -13.81
C GLU A 26 -4.32 15.13 -14.86
N ARG A 27 -3.34 15.92 -14.44
CA ARG A 27 -2.57 16.82 -15.31
C ARG A 27 -1.33 16.17 -15.91
N PHE A 28 -0.65 15.32 -15.14
CA PHE A 28 0.66 14.77 -15.52
C PHE A 28 0.61 13.26 -15.68
N SER A 29 1.26 12.77 -16.73
CA SER A 29 1.37 11.35 -17.04
C SER A 29 2.52 10.64 -16.31
N THR A 30 3.40 11.37 -15.60
CA THR A 30 4.47 10.81 -14.77
C THR A 30 4.83 11.73 -13.59
N ALA A 31 5.39 11.16 -12.51
CA ALA A 31 5.95 11.96 -11.42
C ALA A 31 7.19 12.76 -11.83
N ARG A 32 7.91 12.33 -12.86
CA ARG A 32 9.02 13.10 -13.43
C ARG A 32 8.53 14.40 -14.07
N ALA A 33 7.42 14.35 -14.80
CA ALA A 33 6.82 15.56 -15.37
C ALA A 33 6.35 16.53 -14.27
N ILE A 34 5.86 16.01 -13.13
CA ILE A 34 5.55 16.82 -11.95
C ILE A 34 6.83 17.47 -11.39
N TYR A 35 7.92 16.71 -11.27
CA TYR A 35 9.22 17.23 -10.81
C TYR A 35 9.80 18.31 -11.74
N GLU A 36 9.64 18.15 -13.05
CA GLU A 36 10.11 19.10 -14.05
C GLU A 36 9.22 20.36 -14.13
N CYS A 37 7.99 20.31 -13.63
CA CYS A 37 7.08 21.44 -13.57
C CYS A 37 7.66 22.62 -12.76
N GLU A 38 7.43 23.83 -13.26
CA GLU A 38 7.86 25.08 -12.63
C GLU A 38 6.68 25.87 -12.05
N ASP A 39 5.46 25.64 -12.54
CA ASP A 39 4.27 26.37 -12.11
C ASP A 39 3.15 25.43 -11.65
N PHE A 40 2.77 25.55 -10.38
CA PHE A 40 1.68 24.82 -9.76
C PHE A 40 0.40 25.66 -9.57
N SER A 41 0.28 26.81 -10.26
CA SER A 41 -0.87 27.74 -10.18
C SER A 41 -2.22 27.08 -10.51
N PHE A 42 -2.24 25.98 -11.25
CA PHE A 42 -3.44 25.21 -11.56
C PHE A 42 -4.02 24.47 -10.34
N ILE A 43 -3.24 24.29 -9.27
CA ILE A 43 -3.67 23.57 -8.07
C ILE A 43 -4.67 24.43 -7.29
N LYS A 44 -5.88 23.90 -7.15
CA LYS A 44 -6.97 24.52 -6.39
C LYS A 44 -6.86 24.12 -4.92
N GLY A 45 -6.83 25.10 -4.03
CA GLY A 45 -6.76 24.90 -2.58
C GLY A 45 -5.39 25.23 -2.00
N LYS A 46 -5.28 25.20 -0.67
CA LYS A 46 -4.03 25.48 0.05
C LYS A 46 -3.39 24.18 0.50
N TYR A 47 -2.21 23.89 -0.02
CA TYR A 47 -1.42 22.72 0.35
C TYR A 47 -0.04 23.13 0.85
N ALA A 48 0.30 22.72 2.07
CA ALA A 48 1.59 23.03 2.69
C ALA A 48 2.81 22.41 1.98
N CYS A 49 2.58 21.48 1.06
CA CYS A 49 3.64 20.83 0.30
C CYS A 49 4.03 21.54 -1.00
N LEU A 50 3.27 22.56 -1.45
CA LEU A 50 3.56 23.27 -2.71
C LEU A 50 4.96 23.91 -2.71
N GLU A 51 5.28 24.65 -1.65
CA GLU A 51 6.61 25.26 -1.48
C GLU A 51 7.74 24.23 -1.43
N LYS A 52 7.44 23.00 -1.01
CA LYS A 52 8.43 21.91 -0.93
C LYS A 52 8.66 21.23 -2.28
N LEU A 53 7.69 21.27 -3.21
CA LEU A 53 7.86 20.72 -4.56
C LEU A 53 8.93 21.48 -5.35
N GLU A 54 9.09 22.78 -5.10
CA GLU A 54 10.09 23.62 -5.78
C GLU A 54 11.53 23.26 -5.42
N LYS A 55 11.77 22.67 -4.25
CA LYS A 55 13.13 22.33 -3.80
C LYS A 55 13.79 21.24 -4.62
N LYS A 56 13.00 20.38 -5.28
CA LYS A 56 13.48 19.36 -6.23
C LYS A 56 14.64 18.48 -5.73
N ASP A 57 14.74 18.27 -4.42
CA ASP A 57 15.78 17.44 -3.80
C ASP A 57 15.42 15.97 -3.86
N LEU A 58 16.26 15.17 -4.54
CA LEU A 58 16.08 13.73 -4.70
C LEU A 58 16.96 12.89 -3.78
N SER A 59 17.75 13.51 -2.89
CA SER A 59 18.69 12.78 -2.02
C SER A 59 17.98 11.73 -1.16
N VAL A 60 16.95 12.14 -0.42
CA VAL A 60 16.15 11.27 0.45
C VAL A 60 15.44 10.17 -0.34
N SER A 61 14.82 10.52 -1.46
CA SER A 61 14.08 9.54 -2.28
C SER A 61 15.01 8.53 -2.95
N PHE A 62 16.23 8.94 -3.31
CA PHE A 62 17.25 8.04 -3.83
C PHE A 62 17.76 7.06 -2.76
N GLU A 63 17.97 7.50 -1.51
CA GLU A 63 18.32 6.60 -0.40
C GLU A 63 17.20 5.57 -0.12
N ILE A 64 15.94 6.02 -0.10
CA ILE A 64 14.78 5.13 0.05
C ILE A 64 14.72 4.12 -1.10
N TYR A 65 14.92 4.57 -2.34
CA TYR A 65 14.94 3.70 -3.52
C TYR A 65 16.01 2.60 -3.39
N LYS A 66 17.25 2.99 -3.01
CA LYS A 66 18.34 2.03 -2.76
C LYS A 66 17.97 1.05 -1.65
N LYS A 67 17.40 1.53 -0.54
CA LYS A 67 16.96 0.67 0.57
C LYS A 67 15.88 -0.31 0.13
N CYS A 68 14.95 0.09 -0.74
CA CYS A 68 13.96 -0.83 -1.30
C CYS A 68 14.63 -1.93 -2.14
N ARG A 69 15.50 -1.54 -3.08
CA ARG A 69 16.24 -2.48 -3.95
C ARG A 69 17.06 -3.49 -3.15
N ASN A 70 17.80 -3.02 -2.14
CA ASN A 70 18.66 -3.87 -1.31
C ASN A 70 17.87 -4.87 -0.44
N ASN A 71 16.61 -4.57 -0.11
CA ASN A 71 15.77 -5.40 0.75
C ASN A 71 14.72 -6.22 -0.02
N GLY A 72 14.81 -6.28 -1.35
CA GLY A 72 13.86 -7.01 -2.19
C GLY A 72 12.44 -6.42 -2.14
N ILE A 73 12.33 -5.12 -1.91
CA ILE A 73 11.06 -4.41 -1.89
C ILE A 73 10.83 -3.83 -3.27
N THR A 74 9.75 -4.27 -3.90
CA THR A 74 9.33 -3.74 -5.19
C THR A 74 8.57 -2.43 -4.98
N ILE A 75 8.81 -1.46 -5.86
CA ILE A 75 8.14 -0.17 -5.83
C ILE A 75 7.12 -0.17 -6.97
N LEU A 76 5.85 -0.04 -6.62
CA LEU A 76 4.74 0.02 -7.56
C LEU A 76 4.19 1.46 -7.59
N THR A 77 4.23 2.10 -8.75
CA THR A 77 3.90 3.52 -8.92
C THR A 77 2.51 3.72 -9.52
N TYR A 78 1.90 4.87 -9.27
CA TYR A 78 0.53 5.17 -9.73
C TYR A 78 0.31 4.95 -11.23
N HIS A 79 1.33 5.20 -12.06
CA HIS A 79 1.24 5.07 -13.52
C HIS A 79 1.70 3.71 -14.06
N ASP A 80 2.10 2.76 -13.20
CA ASP A 80 2.42 1.41 -13.65
C ASP A 80 1.17 0.70 -14.17
N ARG A 81 1.29 -0.02 -15.27
CA ARG A 81 0.14 -0.71 -15.91
C ARG A 81 -0.56 -1.70 -14.98
N ILE A 82 0.18 -2.31 -14.06
CA ILE A 82 -0.32 -3.29 -13.09
C ILE A 82 -0.82 -2.65 -11.78
N PHE A 83 -0.69 -1.33 -11.62
CA PHE A 83 -1.26 -0.62 -10.47
C PHE A 83 -2.79 -0.75 -10.49
N PRO A 84 -3.45 -1.05 -9.35
CA PRO A 84 -4.89 -1.28 -9.32
C PRO A 84 -5.71 -0.04 -9.69
N ASP A 85 -6.58 -0.16 -10.69
CA ASP A 85 -7.47 0.90 -11.13
C ASP A 85 -8.49 1.29 -10.05
N SER A 86 -8.88 0.35 -9.20
CA SER A 86 -9.71 0.63 -8.02
C SER A 86 -9.06 1.66 -7.11
N LEU A 87 -7.74 1.55 -6.89
CA LEU A 87 -6.98 2.49 -6.08
C LEU A 87 -6.73 3.82 -6.78
N ARG A 88 -6.73 3.88 -8.12
CA ARG A 88 -6.66 5.15 -8.86
C ARG A 88 -7.93 6.00 -8.67
N ARG A 89 -9.07 5.35 -8.44
CA ARG A 89 -10.39 5.99 -8.35
C ARG A 89 -10.76 6.47 -6.94
N ILE A 90 -9.97 6.15 -5.91
CA ILE A 90 -10.24 6.64 -4.55
C ILE A 90 -9.90 8.13 -4.44
N HIS A 91 -10.40 8.79 -3.40
CA HIS A 91 -10.20 10.24 -3.22
C HIS A 91 -8.74 10.64 -3.00
N THR A 92 -7.96 9.82 -2.31
CA THR A 92 -6.54 10.09 -2.02
C THR A 92 -5.68 8.91 -2.47
N PRO A 93 -5.50 8.75 -3.80
CA PRO A 93 -4.79 7.60 -4.36
C PRO A 93 -3.34 7.59 -3.89
N PRO A 94 -2.76 6.44 -3.54
CA PRO A 94 -1.36 6.38 -3.16
C PRO A 94 -0.50 6.64 -4.41
N PRO A 95 0.47 7.58 -4.35
CA PRO A 95 1.36 7.85 -5.48
C PRO A 95 2.32 6.66 -5.74
N VAL A 96 2.62 5.91 -4.68
CA VAL A 96 3.53 4.77 -4.66
C VAL A 96 3.10 3.78 -3.59
N LEU A 97 3.25 2.49 -3.88
CA LEU A 97 3.11 1.38 -2.95
C LEU A 97 4.43 0.61 -2.90
N TYR A 98 4.83 0.24 -1.69
CA TYR A 98 5.99 -0.60 -1.41
C TYR A 98 5.51 -2.01 -1.16
N CYS A 99 6.06 -2.96 -1.92
CA CYS A 99 5.52 -4.30 -2.07
C CYS A 99 6.58 -5.35 -1.73
N LYS A 100 6.20 -6.39 -0.99
CA LYS A 100 7.04 -7.55 -0.71
C LYS A 100 6.22 -8.83 -0.86
N GLY A 101 6.70 -9.76 -1.68
CA GLY A 101 5.96 -10.95 -2.13
C GLY A 101 5.66 -10.91 -3.63
N GLU A 102 4.71 -11.74 -4.07
CA GLU A 102 4.35 -11.88 -5.48
C GLU A 102 3.40 -10.76 -5.92
N ILE A 103 3.84 -9.92 -6.86
CA ILE A 103 2.97 -8.88 -7.44
C ILE A 103 2.18 -9.47 -8.60
N ARG A 104 0.86 -9.27 -8.56
CA ARG A 104 -0.08 -9.65 -9.61
C ARG A 104 -0.77 -8.42 -10.19
N ASN A 105 -1.36 -8.58 -11.37
CA ASN A 105 -2.23 -7.57 -11.95
C ASN A 105 -3.64 -7.71 -11.38
N PHE A 106 -3.97 -6.88 -10.38
CA PHE A 106 -5.27 -6.92 -9.70
C PHE A 106 -6.44 -6.38 -10.52
N ASN A 107 -6.20 -5.79 -11.70
CA ASN A 107 -7.28 -5.23 -12.53
C ASN A 107 -8.21 -6.30 -13.12
N ASN A 108 -7.77 -7.56 -13.15
CA ASN A 108 -8.53 -8.70 -13.66
C ASN A 108 -8.96 -9.67 -12.54
N GLU A 109 -8.72 -9.31 -11.27
CA GLU A 109 -8.95 -10.16 -10.11
C GLU A 109 -10.16 -9.67 -9.32
N VAL A 110 -10.92 -10.59 -8.73
CA VAL A 110 -11.95 -10.25 -7.75
C VAL A 110 -11.30 -10.16 -6.38
N CYS A 111 -11.16 -8.95 -5.85
CA CYS A 111 -10.64 -8.72 -4.50
C CYS A 111 -11.79 -8.57 -3.49
N ILE A 112 -11.70 -9.27 -2.36
CA ILE A 112 -12.65 -9.15 -1.25
C ILE A 112 -11.91 -8.70 0.00
N ALA A 113 -12.29 -7.53 0.51
CA ALA A 113 -11.83 -7.02 1.80
C ALA A 113 -12.52 -7.79 2.94
N VAL A 114 -11.73 -8.36 3.84
CA VAL A 114 -12.22 -8.95 5.10
C VAL A 114 -11.65 -8.16 6.25
N VAL A 115 -12.51 -7.47 6.99
CA VAL A 115 -12.15 -6.56 8.09
C VAL A 115 -12.96 -6.89 9.34
N GLY A 116 -12.42 -6.58 10.51
CA GLY A 116 -13.18 -6.73 11.75
C GLY A 116 -12.41 -6.36 13.01
N THR A 117 -12.95 -6.82 14.14
CA THR A 117 -12.40 -6.50 15.46
C THR A 117 -11.01 -7.11 15.69
N ARG A 118 -10.15 -6.36 16.41
CA ARG A 118 -8.86 -6.86 16.92
C ARG A 118 -9.00 -7.81 18.11
N ARG A 119 -10.18 -7.82 18.75
CA ARG A 119 -10.55 -8.72 19.85
C ARG A 119 -11.79 -9.49 19.40
N MET A 120 -11.58 -10.68 18.86
CA MET A 120 -12.64 -11.56 18.38
C MET A 120 -12.92 -12.67 19.39
N THR A 121 -14.14 -13.21 19.35
CA THR A 121 -14.45 -14.50 19.99
C THR A 121 -13.87 -15.64 19.15
N GLU A 122 -13.71 -16.82 19.74
CA GLU A 122 -13.29 -18.01 19.01
C GLU A 122 -14.22 -18.32 17.84
N PHE A 123 -15.54 -18.26 18.07
CA PHE A 123 -16.54 -18.41 17.02
C PHE A 123 -16.38 -17.37 15.89
N GLY A 124 -16.21 -16.09 16.24
CA GLY A 124 -16.02 -15.03 15.24
C GLY A 124 -14.75 -15.23 14.41
N GLY A 125 -13.66 -15.71 15.04
CA GLY A 125 -12.44 -16.09 14.34
C GLY A 125 -12.65 -17.25 13.38
N ALA A 126 -13.31 -18.33 13.83
CA ALA A 126 -13.60 -19.49 13.00
C ALA A 126 -14.47 -19.13 11.78
N VAL A 127 -15.49 -18.28 11.96
CA VAL A 127 -16.34 -17.80 10.86
C VAL A 127 -15.55 -16.96 9.87
N ALA A 128 -14.72 -16.03 10.33
CA ALA A 128 -13.89 -15.21 9.45
C ALA A 128 -12.90 -16.04 8.64
N GLU A 129 -12.28 -17.04 9.26
CA GLU A 129 -11.38 -17.98 8.60
C GLU A 129 -12.13 -18.81 7.54
N GLU A 130 -13.32 -19.33 7.86
CA GLU A 130 -14.12 -20.14 6.95
C GLU A 130 -14.64 -19.36 5.74
N PHE A 131 -15.07 -18.11 5.96
CA PHE A 131 -15.48 -17.22 4.87
C PHE A 131 -14.30 -16.89 3.96
N ALA A 132 -13.15 -16.50 4.53
CA ALA A 132 -11.97 -16.20 3.73
C ALA A 132 -11.47 -17.42 2.95
N TYR A 133 -11.51 -18.61 3.55
CA TYR A 133 -11.23 -19.88 2.88
C TYR A 133 -12.17 -20.09 1.68
N SER A 134 -13.47 -19.92 1.89
CA SER A 134 -14.50 -20.12 0.85
C SER A 134 -14.35 -19.12 -0.29
N PHE A 135 -14.16 -17.83 0.01
CA PHE A 135 -13.90 -16.80 -0.99
C PHE A 135 -12.67 -17.14 -1.85
N ALA A 136 -11.57 -17.53 -1.20
CA ALA A 136 -10.34 -17.89 -1.89
C ALA A 136 -10.49 -19.15 -2.76
N LYS A 137 -11.25 -20.16 -2.31
CA LYS A 137 -11.57 -21.35 -3.12
C LYS A 137 -12.39 -21.00 -4.37
N CYS A 138 -13.28 -20.02 -4.28
CA CYS A 138 -14.03 -19.49 -5.41
C CYS A 138 -13.20 -18.60 -6.36
N GLY A 139 -11.92 -18.38 -6.05
CA GLY A 139 -10.99 -17.61 -6.90
C GLY A 139 -10.84 -16.14 -6.53
N ALA A 140 -11.48 -15.67 -5.46
CA ALA A 140 -11.28 -14.29 -5.00
C ALA A 140 -9.94 -14.14 -4.26
N VAL A 141 -9.31 -12.97 -4.41
CA VAL A 141 -8.16 -12.57 -3.60
C VAL A 141 -8.66 -11.94 -2.30
N VAL A 142 -8.33 -12.55 -1.17
CA VAL A 142 -8.64 -11.97 0.15
C VAL A 142 -7.65 -10.85 0.44
N VAL A 143 -8.17 -9.66 0.72
CA VAL A 143 -7.41 -8.46 1.12
C VAL A 143 -7.74 -8.12 2.56
N SER A 144 -6.73 -7.91 3.39
CA SER A 144 -6.92 -7.51 4.79
C SER A 144 -5.70 -6.77 5.34
N GLY A 145 -5.76 -6.38 6.61
CA GLY A 145 -4.77 -5.51 7.23
C GLY A 145 -3.64 -6.17 7.98
N CYS A 146 -3.62 -7.50 8.08
CA CYS A 146 -2.70 -8.24 8.94
C CYS A 146 -2.65 -7.74 10.40
N ALA A 147 -3.74 -7.09 10.89
CA ALA A 147 -3.87 -6.78 12.31
C ALA A 147 -4.18 -8.05 13.12
N LYS A 148 -4.17 -7.95 14.46
CA LYS A 148 -4.70 -9.04 15.31
C LYS A 148 -6.18 -9.29 15.02
N GLY A 149 -6.66 -10.49 15.36
CA GLY A 149 -8.08 -10.82 15.31
C GLY A 149 -8.52 -11.20 13.90
N ILE A 150 -9.60 -10.56 13.43
CA ILE A 150 -10.28 -10.95 12.19
C ILE A 150 -9.36 -10.89 10.97
N ASP A 151 -8.47 -9.89 10.89
CA ASP A 151 -7.50 -9.79 9.79
C ASP A 151 -6.55 -11.01 9.73
N THR A 152 -6.01 -11.44 10.87
CA THR A 152 -5.19 -12.67 10.96
C THR A 152 -5.99 -13.90 10.51
N ALA A 153 -7.24 -14.04 10.99
CA ALA A 153 -8.10 -15.17 10.62
C ALA A 153 -8.40 -15.19 9.11
N ALA A 154 -8.63 -14.02 8.50
CA ALA A 154 -8.87 -13.91 7.07
C ALA A 154 -7.68 -14.39 6.23
N HIS A 155 -6.46 -13.94 6.56
CA HIS A 155 -5.26 -14.40 5.88
C HIS A 155 -5.03 -15.90 6.06
N ASN A 156 -5.20 -16.40 7.28
CA ASN A 156 -5.07 -17.83 7.57
C ASN A 156 -6.07 -18.66 6.75
N GLY A 157 -7.32 -18.22 6.62
CA GLY A 157 -8.34 -18.90 5.82
C GLY A 157 -7.96 -19.00 4.35
N ALA A 158 -7.52 -17.89 3.75
CA ALA A 158 -7.04 -17.87 2.36
C ALA A 158 -5.80 -18.76 2.15
N LEU A 159 -4.83 -18.70 3.06
CA LEU A 159 -3.62 -19.52 3.01
C LEU A 159 -3.93 -21.01 3.21
N ARG A 160 -4.88 -21.35 4.10
CA ARG A 160 -5.38 -22.72 4.30
C ARG A 160 -6.05 -23.27 3.04
N ALA A 161 -6.66 -22.41 2.23
CA ALA A 161 -7.17 -22.80 0.91
C ALA A 161 -6.05 -23.10 -0.12
N GLY A 162 -4.79 -22.81 0.22
CA GLY A 162 -3.64 -22.88 -0.68
C GLY A 162 -3.63 -21.75 -1.70
N LYS A 163 -4.21 -20.60 -1.35
CA LYS A 163 -4.47 -19.49 -2.26
C LYS A 163 -3.77 -18.21 -1.81
N PHE A 164 -3.71 -17.27 -2.73
CA PHE A 164 -3.04 -15.98 -2.58
C PHE A 164 -3.89 -15.00 -1.74
N THR A 165 -3.24 -14.16 -0.95
CA THR A 165 -3.88 -13.10 -0.14
C THR A 165 -2.97 -11.88 -0.04
N VAL A 166 -3.57 -10.69 0.15
CA VAL A 166 -2.87 -9.41 0.20
C VAL A 166 -3.03 -8.77 1.58
N ALA A 167 -1.92 -8.53 2.26
CA ALA A 167 -1.85 -7.75 3.49
C ALA A 167 -1.51 -6.30 3.19
N VAL A 168 -2.33 -5.36 3.67
CA VAL A 168 -2.10 -3.92 3.55
C VAL A 168 -1.66 -3.38 4.91
N LEU A 169 -0.49 -2.75 5.01
CA LEU A 169 0.10 -2.35 6.29
C LEU A 169 -0.16 -0.89 6.65
N GLY A 170 -0.49 -0.66 7.93
CA GLY A 170 -0.50 0.68 8.53
C GLY A 170 0.86 1.07 9.15
N THR A 171 1.92 0.39 8.72
CA THR A 171 3.31 0.53 9.18
C THR A 171 4.24 0.52 7.95
N PRO A 172 5.50 0.98 8.10
CA PRO A 172 6.52 0.81 7.07
C PRO A 172 6.58 -0.64 6.58
N ILE A 173 6.83 -0.82 5.29
CA ILE A 173 6.93 -2.16 4.67
C ILE A 173 8.00 -3.07 5.31
N ASP A 174 8.98 -2.49 6.01
CA ASP A 174 10.05 -3.17 6.74
C ASP A 174 9.74 -3.35 8.25
N THR A 175 8.53 -3.00 8.69
CA THR A 175 8.10 -3.08 10.09
C THR A 175 6.99 -4.12 10.27
N ILE A 176 7.32 -5.22 10.95
CA ILE A 176 6.35 -6.26 11.35
C ILE A 176 5.54 -5.77 12.55
N TYR A 177 4.24 -5.60 12.34
CA TYR A 177 3.29 -5.27 13.40
C TYR A 177 1.92 -5.91 13.13
N PRO A 178 1.31 -6.59 14.11
CA PRO A 178 1.83 -6.90 15.45
C PRO A 178 2.94 -7.96 15.41
N LYS A 179 3.84 -7.97 16.41
CA LYS A 179 4.95 -8.95 16.49
C LYS A 179 4.48 -10.40 16.49
N GLU A 180 3.32 -10.68 17.09
CA GLU A 180 2.72 -12.02 17.13
C GLU A 180 2.40 -12.57 15.73
N ASN A 181 2.18 -11.71 14.73
CA ASN A 181 1.93 -12.12 13.35
C ASN A 181 3.22 -12.32 12.55
N GLU A 182 4.42 -12.26 13.15
CA GLU A 182 5.70 -12.39 12.43
C GLU A 182 5.78 -13.63 11.52
N LYS A 183 5.33 -14.79 12.02
CA LYS A 183 5.26 -16.02 11.20
C LYS A 183 4.35 -15.85 9.99
N LEU A 184 3.20 -15.20 10.16
CA LEU A 184 2.27 -14.92 9.07
C LEU A 184 2.91 -13.99 8.02
N PHE A 185 3.64 -12.96 8.44
CA PHE A 185 4.39 -12.10 7.51
C PHE A 185 5.36 -12.87 6.64
N PHE A 186 6.14 -13.80 7.21
CA PHE A 186 7.06 -14.63 6.42
C PHE A 186 6.33 -15.49 5.40
N ILE A 187 5.20 -16.10 5.79
CA ILE A 187 4.37 -16.87 4.85
C ILE A 187 3.81 -15.96 3.74
N LEU A 188 3.37 -14.75 4.07
CA LEU A 188 2.86 -13.78 3.09
C LEU A 188 3.94 -13.32 2.12
N TYR A 189 5.19 -13.16 2.56
CA TYR A 189 6.29 -12.83 1.66
C TYR A 189 6.58 -13.93 0.63
N GLU A 190 6.27 -15.18 0.97
CA GLU A 190 6.50 -16.33 0.07
C GLU A 190 5.27 -16.67 -0.80
N LYS A 191 4.06 -16.56 -0.25
CA LYS A 191 2.83 -17.10 -0.85
C LYS A 191 1.74 -16.06 -1.13
N GLY A 192 2.00 -14.81 -0.77
CA GLY A 192 1.04 -13.72 -0.90
C GLY A 192 1.74 -12.43 -1.32
N LEU A 193 1.13 -11.33 -0.91
CA LEU A 193 1.69 -10.00 -1.10
C LEU A 193 1.47 -9.17 0.15
N VAL A 194 2.50 -8.48 0.58
CA VAL A 194 2.43 -7.44 1.61
C VAL A 194 2.68 -6.10 0.93
N ILE A 195 1.76 -5.16 1.11
CA ILE A 195 1.85 -3.81 0.57
C ILE A 195 1.79 -2.77 1.70
N SER A 196 2.51 -1.67 1.53
CA SER A 196 2.38 -0.49 2.36
C SER A 196 2.52 0.76 1.51
N GLU A 197 1.79 1.82 1.86
CA GLU A 197 2.10 3.16 1.35
C GLU A 197 3.30 3.76 2.10
N MET A 198 3.73 3.18 3.22
CA MET A 198 4.82 3.69 4.04
C MET A 198 6.18 3.14 3.60
N TYR A 199 7.10 4.04 3.26
CA TYR A 199 8.45 3.67 2.82
C TYR A 199 9.31 3.06 3.96
N PRO A 200 10.34 2.26 3.63
CA PRO A 200 11.15 1.57 4.63
C PRO A 200 11.81 2.53 5.64
N GLY A 201 11.56 2.31 6.93
CA GLY A 201 12.15 3.08 8.03
C GLY A 201 11.54 4.46 8.27
N CYS A 202 10.42 4.81 7.62
CA CYS A 202 9.66 5.99 8.05
C CYS A 202 9.01 5.76 9.43
N GLN A 203 8.64 6.84 10.10
CA GLN A 203 7.91 6.74 11.36
C GLN A 203 6.43 6.45 11.10
N SER A 204 5.85 5.55 11.90
CA SER A 204 4.39 5.32 11.94
C SER A 204 3.77 5.90 13.19
N THR A 205 2.55 6.39 13.04
CA THR A 205 1.68 6.95 14.07
C THR A 205 0.39 6.13 14.17
N ARG A 206 -0.42 6.40 15.21
CA ARG A 206 -1.74 5.76 15.33
C ARG A 206 -2.71 6.14 14.21
N ALA A 207 -2.53 7.32 13.60
CA ALA A 207 -3.37 7.80 12.51
C ALA A 207 -3.15 7.03 11.20
N ASP A 208 -2.01 6.36 11.04
CA ASP A 208 -1.69 5.60 9.82
C ASP A 208 -2.53 4.33 9.66
N PHE A 209 -3.05 3.78 10.77
CA PHE A 209 -3.93 2.60 10.72
C PHE A 209 -5.28 2.91 10.05
N PRO A 210 -6.06 3.94 10.47
CA PRO A 210 -7.25 4.36 9.72
C PRO A 210 -6.94 4.78 8.29
N ASN A 211 -5.85 5.52 8.07
CA ASN A 211 -5.47 6.01 6.73
C ASN A 211 -5.24 4.88 5.74
N ARG A 212 -4.64 3.77 6.18
CA ARG A 212 -4.44 2.61 5.32
C ARG A 212 -5.75 1.91 4.92
N ASN A 213 -6.82 2.01 5.71
CA ASN A 213 -8.07 1.30 5.41
C ASN A 213 -8.69 1.68 4.06
N ARG A 214 -8.37 2.85 3.50
CA ARG A 214 -8.81 3.25 2.16
C ARG A 214 -8.17 2.45 1.01
N ILE A 215 -7.08 1.73 1.29
CA ILE A 215 -6.36 0.89 0.33
C ILE A 215 -6.87 -0.56 0.40
N ILE A 216 -7.44 -0.97 1.53
CA ILE A 216 -8.14 -2.25 1.69
C ILE A 216 -9.49 -2.16 0.97
#